data_AF-A0A4R5AIB1-F1
#
_entry.id   AF-A0A4R5AIB1-F1
#
_cell.length_a   1.000
_cell.length_b   1.000
_cell.length_c   1.000
_cell.angle_alpha   90.00
_cell.angle_beta   90.00
_cell.angle_gamma   90.00
#
_symmetry.space_group_name_H-M   'P 1'
#
loop_
_entity.id
_entity.type
_entity.pdbx_description
1 polymer ?
#
loop_
_entity_poly.entity_id
_entity_poly.type
_entity_poly.pdbx_seq_one_letter_code
_entity_poly.pdbx_strand_id
1 'polypeptide(L)' 'MDIVFERRGEGPPLVLLHGIGHRRQGWAPVMDVLAAERDVIAVDLPGFGDSPP' A
#
# COMPACT_ATOMS: atom_id res chain seq x y z
N MET A 1 -5.52 -7.93 -14.97
CA MET A 1 -4.45 -6.97 -14.61
C MET A 1 -4.55 -6.87 -13.13
N ASP A 2 -3.57 -7.45 -12.45
CA ASP A 2 -3.68 -7.78 -11.04
C ASP A 2 -2.77 -6.82 -10.27
N ILE A 3 -3.25 -6.31 -9.14
CA ILE A 3 -2.50 -5.39 -8.28
C ILE A 3 -2.25 -6.09 -6.96
N VAL A 4 -0.97 -6.22 -6.59
CA VAL A 4 -0.59 -6.69 -5.27
C VAL A 4 -0.69 -5.53 -4.29
N PHE A 5 -1.38 -5.76 -3.18
CA PHE A 5 -1.53 -4.78 -2.13
C PHE A 5 -1.42 -5.42 -0.75
N GLU A 6 -1.13 -4.58 0.23
CA GLU A 6 -1.24 -4.88 1.64
C GLU A 6 -2.30 -3.99 2.24
N ARG A 7 -3.15 -4.56 3.11
CA ARG A 7 -4.24 -3.85 3.76
C ARG A 7 -4.21 -4.09 5.26
N ARG A 8 -4.34 -3.01 6.05
CA ARG A 8 -4.38 -3.05 7.52
C ARG A 8 -5.38 -2.04 8.07
N GLY A 9 -5.98 -2.38 9.21
CA GLY A 9 -6.93 -1.50 9.90
C GLY A 9 -8.34 -1.56 9.34
N GLU A 10 -9.18 -0.68 9.87
CA GLU A 10 -10.59 -0.52 9.54
C GLU A 10 -10.95 0.98 9.57
N GLY A 11 -12.07 1.37 8.98
CA GLY A 11 -12.52 2.78 8.91
C GLY A 11 -12.44 3.38 7.50
N PRO A 12 -12.39 4.72 7.37
CA PRO A 12 -12.36 5.36 6.06
C PRO A 12 -11.07 4.99 5.29
N PRO A 13 -11.16 4.66 3.99
CA PRO A 13 -10.02 4.15 3.23
C PRO A 13 -8.94 5.21 3.02
N LEU A 14 -7.69 4.77 3.11
CA LEU A 14 -6.49 5.54 2.80
C LEU A 14 -5.58 4.72 1.88
N VAL A 15 -5.40 5.17 0.64
CA VAL A 15 -4.52 4.50 -0.34
C VAL A 15 -3.16 5.16 -0.36
N LEU A 16 -2.10 4.36 -0.18
CA LEU A 16 -0.71 4.79 -0.20
C LEU A 16 -0.07 4.39 -1.53
N LEU A 17 0.27 5.39 -2.34
CA LEU A 17 0.95 5.23 -3.63
C LEU A 17 2.45 5.50 -3.46
N HIS A 18 3.30 4.56 -3.87
CA HIS A 18 4.74 4.76 -3.82
C HIS A 18 5.23 5.62 -5.00
N GLY A 19 6.44 6.20 -4.86
CA GLY A 19 7.15 6.89 -5.94
C GLY A 19 7.88 5.96 -6.90
N ILE A 20 8.52 6.53 -7.93
CA ILE A 20 9.28 5.77 -8.94
C ILE A 20 10.43 4.99 -8.27
N GLY A 21 10.58 3.71 -8.62
CA GLY A 21 11.64 2.84 -8.08
C GLY A 21 11.36 2.27 -6.69
N HIS A 22 10.20 2.58 -6.10
CA HIS A 22 9.74 2.03 -4.83
C HIS A 22 8.69 0.93 -5.02
N ARG A 23 8.20 0.40 -3.89
CA ARG A 23 7.17 -0.65 -3.77
C ARG A 23 6.39 -0.46 -2.46
N ARG A 24 5.27 -1.15 -2.29
CA ARG A 24 4.35 -1.02 -1.15
C ARG A 24 5.02 -1.09 0.22
N GLN A 25 6.06 -1.93 0.38
CA GLN A 25 6.78 -2.11 1.65
C GLN A 25 7.51 -0.85 2.12
N GLY A 26 7.71 0.15 1.25
CA GLY A 26 8.23 1.46 1.66
C GLY A 26 7.38 2.14 2.73
N TRP A 27 6.11 1.77 2.84
CA TRP A 27 5.18 2.29 3.84
C TRP A 27 5.19 1.53 5.18
N ALA A 28 5.87 0.38 5.27
CA ALA A 28 5.85 -0.47 6.46
C ALA A 28 6.07 0.27 7.80
N PRO A 29 6.97 1.27 7.91
CA PRO A 29 7.17 2.01 9.16
C PRO A 29 5.96 2.82 9.66
N VAL A 30 5.01 3.17 8.77
CA VAL A 30 3.85 4.00 9.12
C VAL A 30 2.51 3.26 9.05
N MET A 31 2.50 2.03 8.53
CA MET A 31 1.26 1.26 8.32
C MET A 31 0.45 1.10 9.60
N ASP A 32 1.08 0.70 10.71
CA ASP A 32 0.35 0.43 11.97
C ASP A 32 -0.18 1.72 12.62
N VAL A 33 0.55 2.83 12.48
CA VAL A 33 0.11 4.13 13.01
C VAL A 33 -1.12 4.64 12.24
N LEU A 34 -1.10 4.54 10.92
CA LEU A 34 -2.22 4.97 10.08
C LEU A 34 -3.43 4.02 10.24
N ALA A 35 -3.18 2.72 10.41
CA ALA A 35 -4.21 1.70 10.56
C ALA A 35 -4.99 1.79 11.89
N ALA A 36 -4.52 2.60 12.85
CA ALA A 36 -5.24 2.87 14.08
C ALA A 36 -6.59 3.60 13.85
N GLU A 37 -6.71 4.34 12.73
CA GLU A 37 -7.89 5.17 12.43
C GLU A 37 -8.43 4.99 11.01
N ARG A 38 -7.70 4.27 10.15
CA ARG A 38 -8.00 4.16 8.72
C ARG A 38 -7.93 2.72 8.26
N ASP A 39 -8.66 2.44 7.19
CA ASP A 39 -8.46 1.25 6.37
C ASP A 39 -7.34 1.53 5.36
N VAL A 40 -6.10 1.19 5.73
CA VAL A 40 -4.89 1.56 4.99
C VAL A 40 -4.58 0.52 3.93
N ILE A 41 -4.40 0.96 2.69
CA ILE A 41 -4.11 0.09 1.53
C ILE A 41 -2.82 0.59 0.86
N ALA A 42 -1.74 -0.16 0.99
CA ALA A 42 -0.49 0.09 0.30
C ALA A 42 -0.39 -0.81 -0.94
N VAL A 43 -0.24 -0.20 -2.12
CA VAL A 43 -0.27 -0.93 -3.40
C VAL A 43 1.10 -0.97 -4.05
N ASP A 44 1.35 -2.02 -4.83
CA ASP A 44 2.39 -2.04 -5.86
C ASP A 44 1.77 -1.59 -7.18
N LEU A 45 2.24 -0.47 -7.74
CA LEU A 45 1.81 -0.02 -9.06
C LEU A 45 2.23 -1.02 -10.17
N PRO A 46 1.57 -1.03 -11.34
CA PRO A 46 1.92 -1.94 -12.44
C PRO A 46 3.40 -1.92 -12.79
N GLY A 47 4.02 -3.10 -12.88
CA GLY A 47 5.45 -3.26 -13.15
C GLY A 47 6.38 -2.98 -11.96
N PHE A 48 5.84 -2.74 -10.77
CA PHE A 48 6.60 -2.55 -9.53
C PHE A 48 6.27 -3.63 -8.49
N GLY A 49 7.22 -3.88 -7.59
CA GLY A 49 7.07 -4.86 -6.52
C GLY A 49 6.68 -6.23 -7.06
N ASP A 50 5.55 -6.76 -6.58
CA ASP A 50 5.02 -8.06 -6.99
C ASP A 50 3.86 -7.92 -8.02
N SER A 51 3.53 -6.70 -8.46
CA SER A 51 2.49 -6.46 -9.48
C SER A 51 3.06 -6.66 -10.90
N PRO A 52 2.35 -7.39 -11.79
CA PRO A 52 2.73 -7.48 -13.20
C PRO A 52 2.67 -6.12 -13.92
N PRO A 53 3.37 -5.97 -15.06
CA PRO A 53 3.24 -4.82 -15.96
C PRO A 53 1.82 -4.62 -16.48
#